data_AF-A0A243SCD6-F1
#
_entry.id   AF-A0A243SCD6-F1
#
_cell.length_a   1.000
_cell.length_b   1.000
_cell.length_c   1.000
_cell.angle_alpha   90.00
_cell.angle_beta   90.00
_cell.angle_gamma   90.00
#
_symmetry.space_group_name_H-M   'P 1'
#
loop_
_entity.id
_entity.type
_entity.pdbx_description
1 polymer ?
#
loop_
_entity_poly.entity_id
_entity_poly.type
_entity_poly.pdbx_seq_one_letter_code
_entity_poly.pdbx_strand_id
1 'polypeptide(L)'
;LIYDQVKNISENKIIAEKDGFWGAIDLNNLTIIPFEYKHLNPFHEDLAFFSKDTNSKKIGYINSSNQIVIQPDLEFCWHGDFSNGIAVAKKDGKFGYIDKKGIFFISNVYKEAFPFINNIALVKLGNNEKFTFINEKGESIINKEYKQLYPIKNGFARFVE
;
A
#
# COMPACT_ATOMS: atom_id res chain seq x y z
N LEU A 1 -4.96 24.94 -18.63
CA LEU A 1 -5.30 23.50 -18.51
C LEU A 1 -6.36 23.34 -17.43
N ILE A 2 -7.21 22.32 -17.49
CA ILE A 2 -8.29 22.09 -16.50
C ILE A 2 -7.73 21.57 -15.17
N TYR A 3 -6.59 20.86 -15.21
CA TYR A 3 -5.93 20.23 -14.08
C TYR A 3 -4.48 20.70 -13.99
N ASP A 4 -3.97 20.73 -12.76
CA ASP A 4 -2.60 21.11 -12.44
C ASP A 4 -1.64 19.95 -12.69
N GLN A 5 -2.06 18.74 -12.30
CA GLN A 5 -1.30 17.50 -12.45
C GLN A 5 -2.23 16.30 -12.68
N VAL A 6 -1.68 15.22 -13.25
CA VAL A 6 -2.33 13.92 -13.35
C VAL A 6 -1.35 12.81 -12.97
N LYS A 7 -1.84 11.76 -12.31
CA LYS A 7 -1.09 10.50 -12.08
C LYS A 7 -1.51 9.46 -13.11
N ASN A 8 -0.92 8.26 -13.00
CA ASN A 8 -1.24 7.11 -13.84
C ASN A 8 -2.73 6.76 -13.82
N ILE A 9 -3.17 6.16 -14.93
CA ILE A 9 -4.50 5.60 -15.10
C ILE A 9 -4.55 4.25 -14.38
N SER A 10 -5.59 4.05 -13.59
CA SER A 10 -5.88 2.77 -12.92
C SER A 10 -7.38 2.51 -12.94
N GLU A 11 -7.81 1.32 -13.36
CA GLU A 11 -9.23 0.93 -13.35
C GLU A 11 -10.17 1.93 -14.06
N ASN A 12 -9.74 2.46 -15.22
CA ASN A 12 -10.43 3.50 -16.00
C ASN A 12 -10.63 4.84 -15.26
N LYS A 13 -9.81 5.12 -14.24
CA LYS A 13 -9.80 6.38 -13.48
C LYS A 13 -8.46 7.06 -13.65
N ILE A 14 -8.51 8.37 -13.80
CA ILE A 14 -7.33 9.25 -13.81
C ILE A 14 -7.36 10.02 -12.50
N ILE A 15 -6.31 9.88 -11.69
CA ILE A 15 -6.14 10.71 -10.51
C ILE A 15 -5.57 12.05 -10.96
N ALA A 16 -6.25 13.14 -10.60
CA ALA A 16 -5.89 14.49 -11.05
C ALA A 16 -5.84 15.46 -9.86
N GLU A 17 -5.01 16.48 -10.00
CA GLU A 17 -4.93 17.60 -9.08
C GLU A 17 -5.60 18.83 -9.70
N LYS A 18 -6.41 19.51 -8.89
CA LYS A 18 -7.03 20.78 -9.22
C LYS A 18 -7.06 21.66 -7.98
N ASP A 19 -6.56 22.89 -8.10
CA ASP A 19 -6.58 23.90 -7.03
C ASP A 19 -5.89 23.41 -5.74
N GLY A 20 -4.85 22.56 -5.87
CA GLY A 20 -4.11 21.98 -4.75
C GLY A 20 -4.84 20.86 -3.99
N PHE A 21 -5.84 20.25 -4.63
CA PHE A 21 -6.56 19.08 -4.13
C PHE A 21 -6.61 17.98 -5.18
N TRP A 22 -6.48 16.75 -4.71
CA TRP A 22 -6.58 15.54 -5.52
C TRP A 22 -8.01 15.01 -5.55
N GLY A 23 -8.41 14.56 -6.73
CA GLY A 23 -9.64 13.84 -6.99
C GLY A 23 -9.41 12.80 -8.09
N ALA A 24 -10.50 12.24 -8.61
CA ALA A 24 -10.43 11.28 -9.71
C ALA A 24 -11.50 11.59 -10.75
N ILE A 25 -11.15 11.39 -12.01
CA ILE A 25 -12.04 11.56 -13.15
C ILE A 25 -12.07 10.28 -13.98
N ASP A 26 -13.15 10.06 -14.72
CA ASP A 26 -13.23 9.02 -15.73
C ASP A 26 -12.50 9.46 -17.02
N LEU A 27 -12.48 8.58 -18.04
CA LEU A 27 -11.86 8.87 -19.33
C LEU A 27 -12.60 9.92 -20.17
N ASN A 28 -13.80 10.35 -19.74
CA ASN A 28 -14.59 11.42 -20.34
C ASN A 28 -14.46 12.75 -19.57
N ASN A 29 -13.54 12.83 -18.60
CA ASN A 29 -13.35 13.95 -17.68
C ASN A 29 -14.54 14.20 -16.71
N LEU A 30 -15.39 13.21 -16.47
CA LEU A 30 -16.41 13.27 -15.44
C LEU A 30 -15.79 12.98 -14.07
N THR A 31 -16.08 13.82 -13.07
CA THR A 31 -15.60 13.63 -11.70
C THR A 31 -16.21 12.37 -11.07
N ILE A 32 -15.34 11.43 -10.68
CA ILE A 32 -15.67 10.23 -9.90
C ILE A 32 -15.46 10.50 -8.41
N ILE A 33 -14.29 11.04 -8.06
CA ILE A 33 -13.92 11.41 -6.70
C ILE A 33 -13.75 12.93 -6.65
N PRO A 34 -14.46 13.65 -5.75
CA PRO A 34 -14.32 15.09 -5.59
C PRO A 34 -12.87 15.51 -5.31
N PHE A 35 -12.49 16.70 -5.80
CA PHE A 35 -11.17 17.30 -5.56
C PHE A 35 -11.13 17.91 -4.15
N GLU A 36 -11.08 17.06 -3.12
CA GLU A 36 -11.08 17.47 -1.70
C GLU A 36 -9.93 16.86 -0.88
N TYR A 37 -9.10 16.02 -1.49
CA TYR A 37 -8.04 15.28 -0.80
C TYR A 37 -6.68 15.95 -0.93
N LYS A 38 -5.86 15.89 0.12
CA LYS A 38 -4.46 16.35 0.04
C LYS A 38 -3.55 15.32 -0.59
N HIS A 39 -3.88 14.05 -0.41
CA HIS A 39 -3.27 12.95 -1.14
C HIS A 39 -4.36 11.95 -1.53
N LEU A 40 -4.31 11.48 -2.77
CA LEU A 40 -5.11 10.37 -3.27
C LEU A 40 -4.23 9.54 -4.19
N ASN A 41 -4.11 8.24 -3.95
CA ASN A 41 -3.37 7.35 -4.82
C ASN A 41 -4.25 6.75 -5.93
N PRO A 42 -3.65 6.14 -6.98
CA PRO A 42 -4.39 5.33 -7.93
C PRO A 42 -5.19 4.23 -7.23
N PHE A 43 -6.30 3.85 -7.84
CA PHE A 43 -7.18 2.78 -7.34
C PHE A 43 -6.61 1.43 -7.71
N HIS A 44 -6.53 0.56 -6.72
CA HIS A 44 -6.16 -0.84 -6.88
C HIS A 44 -7.17 -1.72 -6.13
N GLU A 45 -7.83 -2.58 -6.89
CA GLU A 45 -8.95 -3.40 -6.47
C GLU A 45 -10.09 -2.64 -5.78
N ASP A 46 -10.50 -1.53 -6.42
CA ASP A 46 -11.49 -0.58 -5.94
C ASP A 46 -11.10 0.20 -4.66
N LEU A 47 -9.83 0.15 -4.24
CA LEU A 47 -9.35 0.91 -3.08
C LEU A 47 -8.20 1.85 -3.44
N ALA A 48 -8.25 3.07 -2.93
CA ALA A 48 -7.17 4.03 -3.01
C ALA A 48 -6.90 4.57 -1.61
N PHE A 49 -5.63 4.63 -1.19
CA PHE A 49 -5.35 5.34 0.05
C PHE A 49 -5.44 6.85 -0.16
N PHE A 50 -5.84 7.56 0.90
CA PHE A 50 -6.01 9.00 0.89
C PHE A 50 -5.50 9.64 2.19
N SER A 51 -5.26 10.95 2.13
CA SER A 51 -5.15 11.83 3.30
C SER A 51 -5.88 13.15 3.02
N LYS A 52 -6.54 13.69 4.04
CA LYS A 52 -7.18 15.02 4.00
C LYS A 52 -6.27 16.15 4.52
N ASP A 53 -5.13 15.82 5.11
CA ASP A 53 -4.20 16.79 5.70
C ASP A 53 -2.78 16.50 5.23
N THR A 54 -2.10 17.53 4.69
CA THR A 54 -0.71 17.47 4.24
C THR A 54 0.27 17.20 5.38
N ASN A 55 -0.10 17.57 6.62
CA ASN A 55 0.74 17.36 7.81
C ASN A 55 0.46 16.01 8.49
N SER A 56 -0.66 15.35 8.14
CA SER A 56 -1.00 14.04 8.66
C SER A 56 -0.11 12.98 8.03
N LYS A 57 0.59 12.23 8.89
CA LYS A 57 1.24 10.97 8.49
C LYS A 57 0.24 9.82 8.36
N LYS A 58 -1.02 10.05 8.75
CA LYS A 58 -2.09 9.05 8.76
C LYS A 58 -2.83 9.04 7.44
N ILE A 59 -3.04 7.85 6.90
CA ILE A 59 -3.79 7.54 5.69
C ILE A 59 -4.94 6.59 6.03
N GLY A 60 -6.02 6.70 5.26
CA GLY A 60 -7.12 5.73 5.20
C GLY A 60 -7.30 5.23 3.78
N TYR A 61 -8.34 4.44 3.52
CA TYR A 61 -8.69 3.99 2.17
C TYR A 61 -10.13 4.36 1.82
N ILE A 62 -10.33 4.88 0.62
CA ILE A 62 -11.65 5.09 0.01
C ILE A 62 -11.88 4.12 -1.15
N ASN A 63 -13.15 3.88 -1.45
CA ASN A 63 -13.56 3.19 -2.67
C ASN A 63 -13.95 4.14 -3.81
N SER A 64 -14.25 3.59 -5.00
CA SER A 64 -14.65 4.38 -6.17
C SER A 64 -15.98 5.13 -6.00
N SER A 65 -16.75 4.82 -4.95
CA SER A 65 -17.97 5.55 -4.57
C SER A 65 -17.68 6.66 -3.56
N ASN A 66 -16.41 7.01 -3.34
CA ASN A 66 -15.94 7.99 -2.36
C ASN A 66 -16.31 7.65 -0.91
N GLN A 67 -16.53 6.37 -0.60
CA GLN A 67 -16.80 5.91 0.76
C GLN A 67 -15.50 5.53 1.46
N ILE A 68 -15.32 5.97 2.70
CA ILE A 68 -14.18 5.56 3.54
C ILE A 68 -14.41 4.10 3.95
N VAL A 69 -13.57 3.20 3.44
CA VAL A 69 -13.58 1.78 3.77
C VAL A 69 -12.68 1.49 4.97
N ILE A 70 -11.53 2.17 5.04
CA ILE A 70 -10.58 2.08 6.16
C ILE A 70 -10.34 3.49 6.69
N GLN A 71 -10.64 3.70 7.96
CA GLN A 71 -10.48 5.00 8.60
C GLN A 71 -8.99 5.43 8.65
N PRO A 72 -8.69 6.73 8.58
CA PRO A 72 -7.32 7.23 8.69
C PRO A 72 -6.67 6.92 10.05
N ASP A 73 -5.93 5.81 10.12
CA ASP A 73 -5.14 5.42 11.30
C ASP A 73 -3.85 4.67 10.91
N LEU A 74 -3.61 4.43 9.63
CA LEU A 74 -2.39 3.80 9.14
C LEU A 74 -1.36 4.86 8.78
N GLU A 75 -0.08 4.56 8.91
CA GLU A 75 0.99 5.42 8.42
C GLU A 75 1.23 5.20 6.93
N PHE A 76 1.63 6.26 6.21
CA PHE A 76 2.05 6.13 4.82
C PHE A 76 3.17 5.08 4.66
N CYS A 77 3.02 4.20 3.65
CA CYS A 77 4.08 3.33 3.17
C CYS A 77 3.98 3.16 1.65
N TRP A 78 5.12 2.94 1.01
CA TRP A 78 5.24 2.84 -0.45
C TRP A 78 4.58 1.60 -1.08
N HIS A 79 4.23 0.60 -0.26
CA HIS A 79 3.72 -0.69 -0.71
C HIS A 79 2.27 -0.93 -0.27
N GLY A 80 1.52 0.15 0.00
CA GLY A 80 0.14 0.09 0.51
C GLY A 80 -0.95 -0.15 -0.52
N ASP A 81 -0.62 -0.28 -1.80
CA ASP A 81 -1.63 -0.58 -2.82
C ASP A 81 -2.15 -2.03 -2.64
N PHE A 82 -3.46 -2.22 -2.78
CA PHE A 82 -4.09 -3.53 -2.65
C PHE A 82 -3.78 -4.43 -3.86
N SER A 83 -3.47 -5.69 -3.59
CA SER A 83 -3.32 -6.74 -4.62
C SER A 83 -3.65 -8.09 -4.01
N ASN A 84 -4.44 -8.90 -4.73
CA ASN A 84 -5.01 -10.16 -4.26
C ASN A 84 -5.73 -10.02 -2.90
N GLY A 85 -6.47 -8.90 -2.71
CA GLY A 85 -7.23 -8.65 -1.49
C GLY A 85 -6.43 -8.24 -0.26
N ILE A 86 -5.12 -8.02 -0.40
CA ILE A 86 -4.22 -7.69 0.71
C ILE A 86 -3.34 -6.47 0.39
N ALA A 87 -2.90 -5.76 1.41
CA ALA A 87 -1.97 -4.63 1.29
C ALA A 87 -0.94 -4.66 2.42
N VAL A 88 0.27 -4.14 2.15
CA VAL A 88 1.22 -3.82 3.22
C VAL A 88 0.68 -2.61 3.98
N ALA A 89 0.66 -2.67 5.30
CA ALA A 89 0.24 -1.56 6.13
C ALA A 89 1.26 -1.27 7.21
N LYS A 90 1.42 0.02 7.52
CA LYS A 90 2.28 0.49 8.59
C LYS A 90 1.43 1.07 9.70
N LYS A 91 1.68 0.65 10.94
CA LYS A 91 1.04 1.19 12.14
C LYS A 91 2.00 1.10 13.31
N ASP A 92 2.07 2.16 14.12
CA ASP A 92 2.97 2.29 15.27
C ASP A 92 4.44 2.04 14.90
N GLY A 93 4.84 2.56 13.73
CA GLY A 93 6.19 2.40 13.21
C GLY A 93 6.56 1.00 12.70
N LYS A 94 5.62 0.05 12.69
CA LYS A 94 5.84 -1.35 12.26
C LYS A 94 4.96 -1.72 11.07
N PHE A 95 5.45 -2.67 10.27
CA PHE A 95 4.78 -3.15 9.08
C PHE A 95 4.12 -4.51 9.32
N GLY A 96 2.95 -4.69 8.72
CA GLY A 96 2.18 -5.93 8.67
C GLY A 96 1.33 -5.96 7.40
N TYR A 97 0.32 -6.84 7.36
CA TYR A 97 -0.56 -6.98 6.19
C TYR A 97 -2.02 -6.93 6.61
N ILE A 98 -2.79 -6.14 5.88
CA ILE A 98 -4.22 -5.94 6.12
C ILE A 98 -5.07 -6.52 4.99
N ASP A 99 -6.28 -6.93 5.34
CA ASP A 99 -7.33 -7.22 4.37
C ASP A 99 -8.04 -5.93 3.89
N LYS A 100 -8.99 -6.05 2.97
CA LYS A 100 -9.80 -4.92 2.48
C LYS A 100 -10.68 -4.24 3.53
N LYS A 101 -10.83 -4.83 4.72
CA LYS A 101 -11.54 -4.24 5.87
C LYS A 101 -10.57 -3.47 6.79
N GLY A 102 -9.27 -3.48 6.49
CA GLY A 102 -8.22 -2.86 7.30
C GLY A 102 -7.82 -3.70 8.51
N ILE A 103 -8.20 -4.98 8.55
CA ILE A 103 -7.87 -5.88 9.66
C ILE A 103 -6.50 -6.50 9.38
N PHE A 104 -5.58 -6.37 10.34
CA PHE A 104 -4.27 -7.03 10.28
C PHE A 104 -4.44 -8.55 10.45
N PHE A 105 -4.28 -9.31 9.37
CA PHE A 105 -4.27 -10.77 9.42
C PHE A 105 -2.83 -11.32 9.60
N ILE A 106 -1.82 -10.53 9.24
CA ILE A 106 -0.44 -10.70 9.69
C ILE A 106 -0.05 -9.45 10.48
N SER A 107 0.28 -9.64 11.76
CA SER A 107 0.52 -8.55 12.70
C SER A 107 1.62 -7.59 12.26
N ASN A 108 1.49 -6.32 12.65
CA ASN A 108 2.48 -5.27 12.42
C ASN A 108 3.70 -5.41 13.33
N VAL A 109 4.57 -6.39 13.06
CA VAL A 109 5.78 -6.65 13.86
C VAL A 109 7.08 -6.39 13.10
N TYR A 110 7.00 -6.22 11.78
CA TYR A 110 8.17 -6.11 10.92
C TYR A 110 8.73 -4.68 10.88
N LYS A 111 10.04 -4.56 10.70
CA LYS A 111 10.73 -3.28 10.46
C LYS A 111 10.49 -2.78 9.04
N GLU A 112 10.38 -3.69 8.09
CA GLU A 112 10.06 -3.45 6.67
C GLU A 112 9.26 -4.65 6.16
N ALA A 113 8.34 -4.42 5.21
CA ALA A 113 7.56 -5.47 4.56
C ALA A 113 7.35 -5.09 3.09
N PHE A 114 7.34 -6.11 2.22
CA PHE A 114 7.14 -5.97 0.78
C PHE A 114 5.88 -6.72 0.35
N PRO A 115 5.26 -6.36 -0.80
CA PRO A 115 4.08 -7.06 -1.29
C PRO A 115 4.32 -8.56 -1.47
N PHE A 116 3.26 -9.34 -1.32
CA PHE A 116 3.28 -10.75 -1.68
C PHE A 116 3.42 -10.92 -3.20
N ILE A 117 4.35 -11.78 -3.61
CA ILE A 117 4.56 -12.19 -5.00
C ILE A 117 4.61 -13.71 -5.00
N ASN A 118 3.72 -14.37 -5.74
CA ASN A 118 3.59 -15.84 -5.75
C ASN A 118 3.48 -16.44 -4.33
N ASN A 119 2.62 -15.85 -3.49
CA ASN A 119 2.33 -16.28 -2.11
C ASN A 119 3.52 -16.18 -1.14
N ILE A 120 4.56 -15.43 -1.51
CA ILE A 120 5.75 -15.20 -0.70
C ILE A 120 5.96 -13.69 -0.53
N ALA A 121 6.26 -13.25 0.68
CA ALA A 121 6.67 -11.87 0.94
C ALA A 121 8.03 -11.80 1.63
N LEU A 122 8.83 -10.80 1.25
CA LEU A 122 10.06 -10.43 1.93
C LEU A 122 9.71 -9.53 3.13
N VAL A 123 10.29 -9.81 4.28
CA VAL A 123 10.14 -8.97 5.48
C VAL A 123 11.46 -8.80 6.21
N LYS A 124 11.62 -7.65 6.88
CA LYS A 124 12.72 -7.38 7.80
C LYS A 124 12.25 -7.54 9.23
N LEU A 125 12.89 -8.41 9.98
CA LEU A 125 12.53 -8.71 11.36
C LEU A 125 12.90 -7.57 12.31
N GLY A 126 12.05 -7.34 13.30
CA GLY A 126 12.19 -6.22 14.24
C GLY A 126 13.34 -6.36 15.24
N ASN A 127 13.72 -7.59 15.57
CA ASN A 127 14.66 -7.95 16.63
C ASN A 127 16.14 -7.98 16.20
N ASN A 128 16.45 -8.22 14.91
CA ASN A 128 17.83 -8.43 14.48
C ASN A 128 18.21 -7.81 13.13
N GLU A 129 17.34 -6.99 12.54
CA GLU A 129 17.56 -6.31 11.24
C GLU A 129 17.82 -7.25 10.06
N LYS A 130 17.58 -8.54 10.22
CA LYS A 130 17.71 -9.51 9.15
C LYS A 130 16.41 -9.65 8.38
N PHE A 131 16.55 -10.17 7.18
CA PHE A 131 15.45 -10.44 6.27
C PHE A 131 15.13 -11.93 6.21
N THR A 132 13.85 -12.24 6.03
CA THR A 132 13.34 -13.59 5.77
C THR A 132 12.18 -13.53 4.77
N PHE A 133 11.80 -14.70 4.24
CA PHE A 133 10.57 -14.86 3.46
C PHE A 133 9.47 -15.46 4.33
N ILE A 134 8.26 -14.91 4.22
CA ILE A 134 7.06 -15.43 4.89
C ILE A 134 6.01 -15.89 3.88
N ASN A 135 5.17 -16.84 4.28
CA ASN A 135 3.96 -17.21 3.55
C ASN A 135 2.76 -16.32 3.97
N GLU A 136 1.59 -16.56 3.38
CA GLU A 136 0.36 -15.79 3.63
C GLU A 136 -0.20 -15.95 5.05
N LYS A 137 0.32 -16.90 5.84
CA LYS A 137 0.02 -17.04 7.27
C LYS A 137 1.01 -16.29 8.16
N GLY A 138 2.01 -15.63 7.57
CA GLY A 138 3.10 -14.97 8.30
C GLY A 138 4.20 -15.92 8.79
N GLU A 139 4.18 -17.18 8.36
CA GLU A 139 5.17 -18.19 8.77
C GLU A 139 6.42 -18.07 7.89
N SER A 140 7.61 -18.10 8.52
CA SER A 140 8.89 -18.14 7.79
C SER A 140 8.97 -19.38 6.90
N ILE A 141 9.28 -19.20 5.62
CA ILE A 141 9.44 -20.28 4.63
C ILE A 141 10.84 -20.89 4.68
N ILE A 142 11.81 -20.11 5.14
CA ILE A 142 13.22 -20.51 5.22
C ILE A 142 13.68 -20.49 6.68
N ASN A 143 14.46 -21.51 7.06
CA ASN A 143 15.03 -21.62 8.41
C ASN A 143 16.26 -20.73 8.62
N LYS A 144 16.47 -19.72 7.76
CA LYS A 144 17.66 -18.86 7.77
C LYS A 144 17.27 -17.42 7.48
N GLU A 145 17.90 -16.52 8.21
CA GLU A 145 17.73 -15.08 8.08
C GLU A 145 19.02 -14.48 7.50
N TYR A 146 18.90 -13.43 6.69
CA TYR A 146 20.03 -12.84 5.96
C TYR A 146 20.17 -11.35 6.25
N LYS A 147 21.41 -10.83 6.26
CA LYS A 147 21.64 -9.38 6.42
C LYS A 147 21.06 -8.57 5.26
N GLN A 148 21.13 -9.14 4.06
CA GLN A 148 20.45 -8.63 2.88
C GLN A 148 19.78 -9.79 2.16
N LEU A 149 18.53 -9.61 1.77
CA LEU A 149 17.76 -10.55 0.98
C LEU A 149 16.91 -9.74 0.01
N TYR A 150 16.91 -10.14 -1.26
CA TYR A 150 16.18 -9.43 -2.32
C TYR A 150 14.94 -10.22 -2.74
N PRO A 151 13.87 -9.55 -3.22
CA PRO A 151 12.69 -10.22 -3.75
C PRO A 151 13.04 -11.27 -4.80
N ILE A 152 12.25 -12.35 -4.84
CA ILE A 152 12.46 -13.44 -5.80
C ILE A 152 12.23 -12.93 -7.21
N LYS A 153 13.21 -13.14 -8.09
CA LYS A 153 13.13 -12.82 -9.52
C LYS A 153 13.49 -14.06 -10.33
N ASN A 154 12.64 -14.42 -11.29
CA ASN A 154 12.82 -15.62 -12.13
C ASN A 154 13.04 -16.92 -11.33
N GLY A 155 12.40 -17.04 -10.16
CA GLY A 155 12.54 -18.20 -9.28
C GLY A 155 13.77 -18.20 -8.37
N PHE A 156 14.61 -17.17 -8.40
CA PHE A 156 15.83 -17.07 -7.57
C PHE A 156 15.79 -15.86 -6.64
N ALA A 157 16.26 -16.05 -5.40
CA ALA A 157 16.52 -14.96 -4.46
C ALA A 157 18.03 -14.69 -4.38
N ARG A 158 18.42 -13.41 -4.30
CA ARG A 158 19.79 -12.99 -4.00
C ARG A 158 19.91 -12.64 -2.52
N PHE A 159 21.03 -12.97 -1.89
CA PHE A 159 21.27 -12.65 -0.48
C PHE A 159 22.74 -12.36 -0.16
N VAL A 160 22.98 -11.78 1.01
CA VAL A 160 24.31 -11.59 1.63
C VAL A 160 24.26 -12.07 3.09
N GLU A 161 25.29 -12.80 3.50
CA GLU A 161 25.46 -13.34 4.86
C GLU A 161 26.10 -12.36 5.86
#